data_AF-A0A970AZ75-F1
#
_entry.id   AF-A0A970AZ75-F1
#
_cell.length_a   1.000
_cell.length_b   1.000
_cell.length_c   1.000
_cell.angle_alpha   90.00
_cell.angle_beta   90.00
_cell.angle_gamma   90.00
#
_symmetry.space_group_name_H-M   'P 1'
#
loop_
_entity.id
_entity.type
_entity.pdbx_description
1 polymer ?
#
loop_
_entity_poly.entity_id
_entity_poly.type
_entity_poly.pdbx_seq_one_letter_code
_entity_poly.pdbx_strand_id
1 'polypeptide(L)'
;MFHICNFAIYNESAKVLQESLQRIYECNYNLSNVLVIVSQEERIGEEFNCNIRKIISDLRWTQTHNINEIDHKDVLSKDLKNLKYSNLVLKKIHLSSSKLNIVFTQHPDGLTGEIKGKASNEDWGARIASLILKSKKIDEDLAIVTSLDADSLLVPGFSII
;
A
#
# COMPACT_ATOMS: atom_id res chain seq x y z
N MET A 1 14.27 1.34 -11.66
CA MET A 1 12.83 1.64 -11.72
C MET A 1 12.15 0.84 -10.63
N PHE A 2 11.49 1.53 -9.71
CA PHE A 2 10.72 0.97 -8.62
C PHE A 2 9.23 1.09 -8.98
N HIS A 3 8.40 0.19 -8.50
CA HIS A 3 6.98 0.16 -8.85
C HIS A 3 6.14 0.09 -7.59
N ILE A 4 5.28 1.08 -7.41
CA ILE A 4 4.26 1.12 -6.38
C ILE A 4 2.91 0.75 -7.00
N CYS A 5 2.31 -0.33 -6.51
CA CYS A 5 0.91 -0.65 -6.80
C CYS A 5 0.06 -0.19 -5.60
N ASN A 6 -0.78 0.82 -5.79
CA ASN A 6 -1.61 1.39 -4.74
C ASN A 6 -3.06 0.86 -4.87
N PHE A 7 -3.50 0.10 -3.90
CA PHE A 7 -4.85 -0.46 -3.82
C PHE A 7 -5.65 0.23 -2.72
N ALA A 8 -6.75 0.87 -3.09
CA ALA A 8 -7.75 1.33 -2.14
C ALA A 8 -8.86 0.29 -1.99
N ILE A 9 -9.06 -0.21 -0.77
CA ILE A 9 -10.14 -1.16 -0.44
C ILE A 9 -11.25 -0.41 0.29
N TYR A 10 -12.48 -0.59 -0.21
CA TYR A 10 -13.69 -0.03 0.37
C TYR A 10 -14.68 -1.12 0.82
N ASN A 11 -15.00 -2.10 -0.03
CA ASN A 11 -15.91 -3.20 0.32
C ASN A 11 -15.58 -4.50 -0.40
N GLU A 12 -14.44 -4.52 -1.10
CA GLU A 12 -14.00 -5.63 -1.91
C GLU A 12 -13.56 -6.81 -1.03
N SER A 13 -13.91 -8.03 -1.45
CA SER A 13 -13.56 -9.23 -0.69
C SER A 13 -12.06 -9.51 -0.73
N ALA A 14 -11.55 -10.21 0.30
CA ALA A 14 -10.16 -10.66 0.33
C ALA A 14 -9.76 -11.48 -0.91
N LYS A 15 -10.72 -12.22 -1.51
CA LYS A 15 -10.50 -13.02 -2.72
C LYS A 15 -10.16 -12.15 -3.93
N VAL A 16 -10.89 -11.04 -4.12
CA VAL A 16 -10.66 -10.11 -5.24
C VAL A 16 -9.26 -9.50 -5.13
N LEU A 17 -8.89 -9.03 -3.93
CA LEU A 17 -7.53 -8.54 -3.67
C LEU A 17 -6.48 -9.62 -3.92
N GLN A 18 -6.70 -10.84 -3.43
CA GLN A 18 -5.77 -11.96 -3.63
C GLN A 18 -5.53 -12.26 -5.11
N GLU A 19 -6.58 -12.29 -5.93
CA GLU A 19 -6.47 -12.53 -7.38
C GLU A 19 -5.62 -11.44 -8.05
N SER A 20 -5.84 -10.16 -7.70
CA SER A 20 -5.05 -9.03 -8.20
C SER A 20 -3.58 -9.11 -7.78
N LEU A 21 -3.31 -9.42 -6.51
CA LEU A 21 -1.95 -9.60 -5.98
C LEU A 21 -1.21 -10.78 -6.61
N GLN A 22 -1.92 -11.89 -6.84
CA GLN A 22 -1.34 -13.08 -7.44
C GLN A 22 -0.83 -12.78 -8.85
N ARG A 23 -1.58 -12.02 -9.64
CA ARG A 23 -1.13 -11.61 -10.97
C ARG A 23 0.13 -10.74 -10.92
N ILE A 24 0.23 -9.83 -9.96
CA ILE A 24 1.45 -9.02 -9.77
C ILE A 24 2.65 -9.93 -9.43
N TYR A 25 2.45 -10.92 -8.57
CA TYR A 25 3.49 -11.87 -8.19
C TYR A 25 3.93 -12.77 -9.37
N GLU A 26 2.99 -13.17 -10.23
CA GLU A 26 3.26 -13.99 -11.43
C GLU A 26 3.83 -13.18 -12.61
N CYS A 27 3.72 -11.85 -12.58
CA CYS A 27 4.35 -11.01 -13.59
C CYS A 27 5.88 -11.08 -13.46
N ASN A 28 6.60 -11.05 -14.58
CA ASN A 28 8.05 -11.21 -14.66
C ASN A 28 8.84 -9.96 -14.18
N TYR A 29 8.38 -9.31 -13.11
CA TYR A 29 9.04 -8.17 -12.48
C TYR A 29 10.00 -8.62 -11.39
N ASN A 30 11.04 -7.82 -11.14
CA ASN A 30 11.89 -8.01 -9.98
C ASN A 30 11.14 -7.58 -8.71
N LEU A 31 10.69 -8.54 -7.90
CA LEU A 31 9.90 -8.31 -6.70
C LEU A 31 10.58 -7.43 -5.65
N SER A 32 11.92 -7.31 -5.66
CA SER A 32 12.61 -6.37 -4.77
C SER A 32 12.35 -4.90 -5.13
N ASN A 33 11.89 -4.65 -6.34
CA ASN A 33 11.56 -3.33 -6.87
C ASN A 33 10.04 -3.08 -6.92
N VAL A 34 9.22 -4.00 -6.41
CA VAL A 34 7.76 -3.87 -6.36
C VAL A 34 7.33 -3.72 -4.91
N LEU A 35 6.54 -2.69 -4.65
CA LEU A 35 5.89 -2.44 -3.38
C LEU A 35 4.39 -2.29 -3.61
N VAL A 36 3.61 -3.12 -2.92
CA VAL A 36 2.16 -3.00 -2.94
C VAL A 36 1.71 -2.28 -1.68
N ILE A 37 0.96 -1.20 -1.82
CA ILE A 37 0.26 -0.54 -0.72
C ILE A 37 -1.20 -0.94 -0.79
N VAL A 38 -1.74 -1.39 0.34
CA VAL A 38 -3.16 -1.69 0.49
C VAL A 38 -3.72 -0.78 1.56
N SER A 39 -4.48 0.22 1.12
CA SER A 39 -5.11 1.23 1.96
C SER A 39 -6.53 0.80 2.30
N GLN A 40 -6.78 0.54 3.57
CA GLN A 40 -8.07 0.11 4.09
C GLN A 40 -8.78 1.28 4.74
N GLU A 41 -10.09 1.41 4.56
CA GLU A 41 -10.86 2.44 5.27
C GLU A 41 -11.18 1.99 6.69
N GLU A 42 -10.89 2.84 7.69
CA GLU A 42 -11.24 2.59 9.10
C GLU A 42 -12.75 2.37 9.28
N ARG A 43 -13.55 3.06 8.48
CA ARG A 43 -15.02 3.06 8.48
C ARG A 43 -15.64 1.70 8.24
N ILE A 44 -14.95 0.81 7.51
CA ILE A 44 -15.46 -0.52 7.18
C ILE A 44 -15.51 -1.40 8.45
N GLY A 45 -14.63 -1.11 9.40
CA GLY A 45 -14.51 -1.83 10.66
C GLY A 45 -13.25 -2.67 10.74
N GLU A 46 -12.66 -2.67 11.93
CA GLU A 46 -11.39 -3.35 12.21
C GLU A 46 -11.48 -4.88 12.03
N GLU A 47 -12.63 -5.49 12.28
CA GLU A 47 -12.83 -6.93 12.07
C GLU A 47 -12.65 -7.32 10.60
N PHE A 48 -13.27 -6.56 9.70
CA PHE A 48 -13.16 -6.77 8.25
C PHE A 48 -11.72 -6.54 7.77
N ASN A 49 -11.12 -5.43 8.21
CA ASN A 49 -9.76 -5.08 7.83
C ASN A 49 -8.74 -6.11 8.33
N CYS A 50 -8.88 -6.58 9.57
CA CYS A 50 -8.06 -7.63 10.16
C CYS A 50 -8.21 -8.97 9.42
N ASN A 51 -9.44 -9.34 9.03
CA ASN A 51 -9.67 -10.55 8.26
C ASN A 51 -8.94 -10.54 6.90
N ILE A 52 -8.99 -9.42 6.17
CA ILE A 52 -8.23 -9.27 4.91
C ILE A 52 -6.73 -9.40 5.18
N ARG A 53 -6.20 -8.65 6.16
CA ARG A 53 -4.77 -8.70 6.51
C ARG A 53 -4.31 -10.12 6.83
N LYS A 54 -5.12 -10.87 7.58
CA LYS A 54 -4.84 -12.26 7.94
C LYS A 54 -4.78 -13.17 6.71
N ILE A 55 -5.83 -13.15 5.88
CA ILE A 55 -5.91 -13.98 4.68
C ILE A 55 -4.72 -13.74 3.76
N ILE A 56 -4.34 -12.47 3.54
CA ILE A 56 -3.20 -12.14 2.69
C ILE A 56 -1.88 -12.53 3.35
N SER A 57 -1.72 -12.32 4.67
CA SER A 57 -0.49 -12.70 5.39
C SER A 57 -0.24 -14.20 5.44
N ASP A 58 -1.29 -15.02 5.35
CA ASP A 58 -1.19 -16.48 5.32
C ASP A 58 -0.68 -17.00 3.95
N LEU A 59 -0.63 -16.14 2.92
CA LEU A 59 -0.12 -16.50 1.60
C LEU A 59 1.42 -16.59 1.61
N ARG A 60 1.95 -17.79 1.30
CA ARG A 60 3.39 -18.10 1.38
C ARG A 60 4.28 -17.19 0.53
N TRP A 61 3.77 -16.68 -0.58
CA TRP A 61 4.47 -15.84 -1.55
C TRP A 61 4.41 -14.34 -1.20
N THR A 62 3.76 -13.97 -0.10
CA THR A 62 3.67 -12.57 0.35
C THR A 62 4.60 -12.30 1.55
N GLN A 63 5.00 -11.04 1.66
CA GLN A 63 5.61 -10.46 2.84
C GLN A 63 4.81 -9.22 3.21
N THR A 64 4.05 -9.30 4.31
CA THR A 64 3.14 -8.24 4.74
C THR A 64 3.73 -7.44 5.88
N HIS A 65 3.45 -6.13 5.89
CA HIS A 65 3.71 -5.23 7.01
C HIS A 65 2.48 -4.39 7.28
N ASN A 66 2.17 -4.10 8.54
CA ASN A 66 1.01 -3.28 8.92
C ASN A 66 1.49 -1.97 9.53
N ILE A 67 1.02 -0.84 9.00
CA ILE A 67 1.25 0.50 9.54
C ILE A 67 -0.02 0.94 10.26
N ASN A 68 -0.07 0.67 11.57
CA ASN A 68 -1.19 1.07 12.43
C ASN A 68 -0.88 2.33 13.25
N GLU A 69 0.41 2.63 13.46
CA GLU A 69 0.89 3.72 14.32
C GLU A 69 1.62 4.76 13.48
N ILE A 70 0.88 5.53 12.69
CA ILE A 70 1.40 6.71 12.00
C ILE A 70 0.54 7.93 12.28
N ASP A 71 1.17 9.04 12.66
CA ASP A 71 0.44 10.29 12.88
C ASP A 71 -0.13 10.77 11.55
N HIS A 72 -1.45 10.97 11.48
CA HIS A 72 -2.12 11.48 10.29
C HIS A 72 -1.55 12.83 9.84
N LYS A 73 -1.04 13.65 10.77
CA LYS A 73 -0.40 14.92 10.45
C LYS A 73 0.90 14.71 9.69
N ASP A 74 1.65 13.65 10.00
CA ASP A 74 2.89 13.32 9.28
C ASP A 74 2.57 12.94 7.83
N VAL A 75 1.54 12.11 7.63
CA VAL A 75 1.09 11.66 6.30
C VAL A 75 0.55 12.81 5.46
N LEU A 76 -0.24 13.70 6.09
CA LEU A 76 -0.86 14.86 5.43
C LEU A 76 0.12 16.03 5.24
N SER A 77 1.21 16.09 6.01
CA SER A 77 2.19 17.15 5.88
C SER A 77 2.88 17.09 4.51
N LYS A 78 2.97 18.24 3.82
CA LYS A 78 3.79 18.37 2.61
C LYS A 78 5.29 18.37 2.92
N ASP A 79 5.66 18.49 4.19
CA ASP A 79 7.04 18.69 4.63
C ASP A 79 7.61 17.42 5.28
N LEU A 80 8.07 16.53 4.41
CA LEU A 80 8.51 15.17 4.70
C LEU A 80 9.85 15.12 5.49
N LYS A 81 10.36 16.27 5.95
CA LYS A 81 11.63 16.39 6.69
C LYS A 81 11.47 16.21 8.20
N ASN A 82 10.26 16.37 8.75
CA ASN A 82 10.01 16.27 10.20
C ASN A 82 9.56 14.89 10.70
N LEU A 83 9.69 13.84 9.87
CA LEU A 83 9.26 12.47 10.13
C LEU A 83 10.14 11.72 11.15
N LYS A 84 10.44 12.27 12.34
CA LYS A 84 11.30 11.56 13.30
C LYS A 84 10.67 10.25 13.80
N TYR A 85 9.36 10.22 14.03
CA TYR A 85 8.66 9.06 14.59
C TYR A 85 8.24 8.06 13.51
N SER A 86 7.58 8.55 12.47
CA SER A 86 7.16 7.76 11.31
C SER A 86 8.34 7.07 10.61
N ASN A 87 9.53 7.68 10.58
CA ASN A 87 10.74 7.04 10.03
C ASN A 87 11.19 5.80 10.82
N LEU A 88 10.90 5.69 12.12
CA LEU A 88 11.23 4.48 12.90
C LEU A 88 10.32 3.30 12.54
N VAL A 89 9.03 3.55 12.30
CA VAL A 89 8.07 2.54 11.85
C VAL A 89 8.41 2.10 10.42
N LEU A 90 8.66 3.05 9.54
CA LEU A 90 8.91 2.79 8.12
C LEU A 90 10.25 2.08 7.87
N LYS A 91 11.30 2.38 8.66
CA LYS A 91 12.58 1.67 8.58
C LYS A 91 12.50 0.20 8.97
N LYS A 92 11.49 -0.22 9.75
CA LYS A 92 11.28 -1.64 10.09
C LYS A 92 10.71 -2.44 8.92
N ILE A 93 10.16 -1.79 7.90
CA ILE A 93 9.65 -2.46 6.70
C ILE A 93 10.85 -3.02 5.94
N HIS A 94 10.96 -4.34 5.88
CA HIS A 94 11.98 -5.01 5.06
C HIS A 94 11.35 -5.36 3.71
N LEU A 95 12.12 -5.22 2.62
CA LEU A 95 11.70 -5.66 1.29
C LEU A 95 12.41 -6.97 0.95
N SER A 96 11.63 -8.00 0.64
CA SER A 96 12.12 -9.29 0.16
C SER A 96 12.28 -9.26 -1.36
N SER A 97 13.26 -10.00 -1.87
CA SER A 97 13.44 -10.25 -3.31
C SER A 97 12.72 -11.51 -3.79
N SER A 98 12.26 -12.38 -2.87
CA SER A 98 11.61 -13.67 -3.20
C SER A 98 10.10 -13.68 -2.93
N LYS A 99 9.56 -12.61 -2.35
CA LYS A 99 8.16 -12.47 -1.97
C LYS A 99 7.62 -11.12 -2.42
N LEU A 100 6.32 -11.07 -2.69
CA LEU A 100 5.63 -9.81 -2.96
C LEU A 100 5.53 -8.99 -1.67
N ASN A 101 6.10 -7.79 -1.68
CA ASN A 101 6.09 -6.89 -0.52
C ASN A 101 4.78 -6.12 -0.48
N ILE A 102 4.00 -6.33 0.57
CA ILE A 102 2.69 -5.71 0.76
C ILE A 102 2.71 -4.92 2.07
N VAL A 103 2.23 -3.69 2.04
CA VAL A 103 2.10 -2.85 3.22
C VAL A 103 0.64 -2.45 3.36
N PHE A 104 0.03 -2.85 4.47
CA PHE A 104 -1.30 -2.40 4.85
C PHE A 104 -1.21 -1.09 5.61
N THR A 105 -2.07 -0.15 5.25
CA THR A 105 -2.30 1.10 5.98
C THR A 105 -3.80 1.32 6.14
N GLN A 106 -4.17 2.08 7.15
CA GLN A 106 -5.55 2.42 7.41
C GLN A 106 -5.77 3.93 7.24
N HIS A 107 -6.71 4.26 6.38
CA HIS A 107 -7.17 5.62 6.18
C HIS A 107 -8.16 5.99 7.30
N PRO A 108 -7.92 7.07 8.06
CA PRO A 108 -8.72 7.42 9.23
C PRO A 108 -10.10 7.98 8.86
N ASP A 109 -11.12 7.71 9.66
CA ASP A 109 -12.42 8.39 9.53
C ASP A 109 -12.38 9.81 10.13
N GLY A 110 -13.21 10.70 9.60
CA GLY A 110 -13.48 12.00 10.20
C GLY A 110 -12.41 13.07 9.96
N LEU A 111 -11.53 12.90 8.96
CA LEU A 111 -10.60 13.97 8.59
C LEU A 111 -11.36 15.26 8.23
N THR A 112 -11.02 16.35 8.91
CA THR A 112 -11.72 17.63 8.75
C THR A 112 -11.49 18.21 7.36
N GLY A 113 -12.58 18.47 6.63
CA GLY A 113 -12.52 19.07 5.28
C GLY A 113 -12.26 18.07 4.15
N GLU A 114 -12.16 16.77 4.45
CA GLU A 114 -12.00 15.73 3.46
C GLU A 114 -13.34 15.38 2.76
N ILE A 115 -13.28 15.16 1.45
CA ILE A 115 -14.37 14.51 0.71
C ILE A 115 -14.20 13.00 0.85
N LYS A 116 -15.17 12.34 1.47
CA LYS A 116 -15.14 10.88 1.66
C LYS A 116 -15.23 10.17 0.30
N GLY A 117 -14.33 9.21 0.05
CA GLY A 117 -14.39 8.38 -1.15
C GLY A 117 -13.07 7.66 -1.45
N LYS A 118 -13.10 6.80 -2.47
CA LYS A 118 -11.95 5.99 -2.93
C LYS A 118 -10.70 6.85 -3.19
N ALA A 119 -10.86 7.99 -3.85
CA ALA A 119 -9.75 8.87 -4.20
C ALA A 119 -8.96 9.37 -2.99
N SER A 120 -9.62 9.61 -1.85
CA SER A 120 -8.94 10.07 -0.63
C SER A 120 -8.16 8.93 0.04
N ASN A 121 -8.70 7.71 0.01
CA ASN A 121 -8.00 6.51 0.45
C ASN A 121 -6.79 6.18 -0.46
N GLU A 122 -6.92 6.42 -1.77
CA GLU A 122 -5.80 6.29 -2.72
C GLU A 122 -4.71 7.35 -2.44
N ASP A 123 -5.06 8.62 -2.24
CA ASP A 123 -4.11 9.69 -1.90
C ASP A 123 -3.35 9.34 -0.61
N TRP A 124 -4.05 8.82 0.40
CA TRP A 124 -3.44 8.32 1.63
C TRP A 124 -2.41 7.22 1.36
N GLY A 125 -2.77 6.20 0.58
CA GLY A 125 -1.86 5.13 0.19
C GLY A 125 -0.62 5.63 -0.55
N ALA A 126 -0.80 6.58 -1.47
CA ALA A 126 0.30 7.17 -2.23
C ALA A 126 1.27 7.95 -1.32
N ARG A 127 0.76 8.70 -0.33
CA ARG A 127 1.59 9.38 0.68
C ARG A 127 2.40 8.40 1.51
N ILE A 128 1.76 7.32 1.97
CA ILE A 128 2.45 6.25 2.68
C ILE A 128 3.55 5.63 1.81
N ALA A 129 3.28 5.37 0.53
CA ALA A 129 4.28 4.86 -0.39
C ALA A 129 5.50 5.79 -0.51
N SER A 130 5.27 7.09 -0.71
CA SER A 130 6.31 8.12 -0.76
C SER A 130 7.15 8.13 0.53
N LEU A 131 6.51 8.08 1.70
CA LEU A 131 7.18 8.00 2.99
C LEU A 131 8.08 6.76 3.10
N ILE A 132 7.62 5.60 2.63
CA ILE A 132 8.41 4.36 2.60
C ILE A 132 9.63 4.52 1.70
N LEU A 133 9.47 5.05 0.47
CA LEU A 133 10.58 5.27 -0.46
C LEU A 133 11.65 6.19 0.14
N LYS A 134 11.24 7.32 0.72
CA LYS A 134 12.15 8.25 1.41
C LYS A 134 12.91 7.59 2.54
N SER A 135 12.22 6.81 3.38
CA SER A 135 12.87 6.10 4.49
C SER A 135 13.93 5.09 4.01
N LYS A 136 13.73 4.52 2.82
CA LYS A 136 14.63 3.57 2.16
C LYS A 136 15.69 4.23 1.29
N LYS A 137 15.67 5.56 1.16
CA LYS A 137 16.54 6.32 0.25
C LYS A 137 16.40 5.85 -1.21
N ILE A 138 15.21 5.40 -1.58
CA ILE A 138 14.86 5.11 -2.98
C ILE A 138 14.45 6.44 -3.59
N ASP A 139 15.01 6.75 -4.75
CA ASP A 139 14.65 7.94 -5.49
C ASP A 139 13.21 7.83 -6.01
N GLU A 140 12.36 8.79 -5.65
CA GLU A 140 10.96 8.82 -6.04
C GLU A 140 10.80 9.09 -7.53
N ASP A 141 11.75 9.81 -8.13
CA ASP A 141 11.76 10.11 -9.56
C ASP A 141 12.00 8.84 -10.41
N LEU A 142 12.35 7.73 -9.76
CA LEU A 142 12.50 6.41 -10.38
C LEU A 142 11.36 5.45 -10.03
N ALA A 143 10.28 5.94 -9.41
CA ALA A 143 9.12 5.15 -9.02
C ALA A 143 7.92 5.39 -9.94
N ILE A 144 7.36 4.31 -10.50
CA ILE A 144 6.06 4.33 -11.18
C ILE A 144 4.99 4.02 -10.13
N VAL A 145 3.95 4.85 -10.05
CA VAL A 145 2.80 4.63 -9.16
C VAL A 145 1.59 4.27 -10.01
N THR A 146 0.96 3.16 -9.67
CA THR A 146 -0.25 2.70 -10.34
C THR A 146 -1.37 2.65 -9.33
N SER A 147 -2.36 3.52 -9.52
CA SER A 147 -3.62 3.42 -8.79
C SER A 147 -4.41 2.26 -9.37
N LEU A 148 -4.78 1.31 -8.53
CA LEU A 148 -5.56 0.14 -8.90
C LEU A 148 -6.78 0.09 -8.00
N ASP A 149 -7.96 0.12 -8.60
CA ASP A 149 -9.14 -0.37 -7.90
C ASP A 149 -8.90 -1.85 -7.54
N ALA A 150 -9.37 -2.30 -6.39
CA ALA A 150 -9.14 -3.68 -5.93
C ALA A 150 -9.67 -4.74 -6.92
N ASP A 151 -10.68 -4.40 -7.72
CA ASP A 151 -11.25 -5.23 -8.80
C ASP A 151 -10.60 -5.03 -10.18
N SER A 152 -9.50 -4.26 -10.27
CA SER A 152 -8.73 -4.09 -11.50
C SER A 152 -8.07 -5.40 -11.90
N LEU A 153 -8.74 -6.16 -12.76
CA LEU A 153 -8.25 -7.39 -13.37
C LEU A 153 -7.12 -7.06 -14.36
N LEU A 154 -5.89 -6.92 -13.88
CA LEU A 154 -4.71 -6.72 -14.74
C LEU A 154 -4.52 -7.91 -15.67
N VAL A 155 -4.67 -7.73 -16.99
CA VAL A 155 -4.47 -8.81 -17.97
C VAL A 155 -2.97 -9.11 -18.14
N PRO A 156 -2.58 -10.37 -18.42
CA PRO A 156 -1.19 -10.70 -18.73
C PRO A 156 -0.71 -9.86 -19.93
N GLY A 157 0.36 -9.08 -19.76
CA GLY A 157 0.87 -8.16 -20.79
C GLY A 157 0.45 -6.70 -20.63
N PHE A 158 -0.32 -6.35 -19.59
CA PHE A 158 -0.54 -4.95 -19.24
C PHE A 158 0.81 -4.32 -18.86
N SER A 159 1.33 -3.49 -19.78
CA SER A 159 2.43 -2.59 -19.46
C SER A 159 1.85 -1.53 -18.55
N ILE A 160 2.24 -1.61 -17.29
CA ILE A 160 1.91 -0.59 -16.33
C ILE A 160 2.84 0.58 -16.64
N ILE A 161 2.29 1.56 -17.35
CA ILE A 161 3.00 2.77 -17.79
C ILE A 161 2.75 3.88 -16.79
#